data_AF-A0A0D2JAR3-F1
#
_entry.id   AF-A0A0D2JAR3-F1
#
_cell.length_a   1.000
_cell.length_b   1.000
_cell.length_c   1.000
_cell.angle_alpha   90.00
_cell.angle_beta   90.00
_cell.angle_gamma   90.00
#
_symmetry.space_group_name_H-M   'P 1'
#
loop_
_entity.id
_entity.type
_entity.pdbx_description
1 polymer ?
#
loop_
_entity_poly.entity_id
_entity_poly.type
_entity_poly.pdbx_seq_one_letter_code
_entity_poly.pdbx_strand_id
1 'polypeptide(L)'
;MGDKARVAADEILQRLRVDAVDLLLIHWPGASGVGATSPRNAELRLEAWRALEDLHQQGKARAIGVSNFEPHHLAQLLAYARVRPAVNQIEVHPRRPNAALRALCAAEGVAVVAYASLGCGQLLGEAAVRRVAAEVGRTPAQVLLRWGLQQGCAVIPKSIRAERIAEASPSKILEGWELSNAQVAALSGLDNNHKFCWNPEGIA
;
A
#
# COMPACT_ATOMS: atom_id res chain seq x y z
N MET A 1 4.65 -16.97 16.27
CA MET A 1 4.59 -16.45 14.88
C MET A 1 5.97 -16.15 14.31
N GLY A 2 6.96 -15.80 15.13
CA GLY A 2 8.33 -15.51 14.68
C GLY A 2 8.97 -16.62 13.82
N ASP A 3 8.92 -17.88 14.26
CA ASP A 3 9.48 -19.00 13.48
C ASP A 3 8.76 -19.21 12.15
N LYS A 4 7.43 -19.03 12.14
CA LYS A 4 6.64 -19.11 10.90
C LYS A 4 7.02 -18.01 9.91
N ALA A 5 7.31 -16.80 10.40
CA ALA A 5 7.74 -15.69 9.55
C ALA A 5 9.13 -15.96 8.93
N ARG A 6 10.06 -16.54 9.69
CA ARG A 6 11.38 -16.95 9.15
C ARG A 6 11.26 -18.04 8.09
N VAL A 7 10.49 -19.10 8.38
CA VAL A 7 10.23 -20.18 7.42
C VAL A 7 9.60 -19.63 6.15
N ALA A 8 8.57 -18.78 6.28
CA ALA A 8 7.93 -18.16 5.12
C ALA A 8 8.90 -17.28 4.31
N ALA A 9 9.80 -16.54 4.96
CA ALA A 9 10.80 -15.74 4.27
C ALA A 9 11.79 -16.62 3.48
N ASP A 10 12.28 -17.71 4.07
CA ASP A 10 13.17 -18.65 3.38
C ASP A 10 12.48 -19.31 2.18
N GLU A 11 11.21 -19.69 2.32
CA GLU A 11 10.39 -20.20 1.21
C GLU A 11 10.21 -19.16 0.09
N ILE A 12 9.97 -17.88 0.44
CA ILE A 12 9.87 -16.79 -0.53
C ILE A 12 11.18 -16.65 -1.32
N LEU A 13 12.32 -16.61 -0.62
CA LEU A 13 13.65 -16.47 -1.24
C LEU A 13 13.96 -17.65 -2.17
N GLN A 14 13.67 -18.88 -1.74
CA GLN A 14 13.84 -20.07 -2.56
C GLN A 14 12.96 -20.05 -3.82
N ARG A 15 11.68 -19.67 -3.68
CA ARG A 15 10.75 -19.61 -4.82
C ARG A 15 11.11 -18.52 -5.82
N LEU A 16 11.61 -17.39 -5.34
CA LEU A 16 12.09 -16.28 -6.18
C LEU A 16 13.50 -16.52 -6.73
N ARG A 17 14.24 -17.49 -6.16
CA ARG A 17 15.64 -17.81 -6.50
C ARG A 17 16.56 -16.61 -6.33
N VAL A 18 16.43 -15.93 -5.19
CA VAL A 18 17.24 -14.77 -4.80
C VAL A 18 17.73 -14.95 -3.35
N ASP A 19 18.88 -14.38 -3.04
CA ASP A 19 19.43 -14.41 -1.67
C ASP A 19 18.77 -13.36 -0.75
N ALA A 20 18.23 -12.30 -1.36
CA ALA A 20 17.56 -11.22 -0.65
C ALA A 20 16.44 -10.60 -1.50
N VAL A 21 15.43 -10.05 -0.82
CA VAL A 21 14.40 -9.20 -1.42
C VAL A 21 14.64 -7.74 -1.07
N ASP A 22 14.25 -6.81 -1.95
CA ASP A 22 14.36 -5.38 -1.66
C ASP A 22 13.38 -4.93 -0.56
N LEU A 23 12.18 -5.53 -0.49
CA LEU A 23 11.16 -5.20 0.50
C LEU A 23 10.37 -6.43 0.93
N LEU A 24 10.27 -6.67 2.24
CA LEU A 24 9.42 -7.70 2.85
C LEU A 24 8.36 -7.06 3.75
N LEU A 25 7.09 -7.47 3.61
CA LEU A 25 5.97 -6.86 4.32
C LEU A 25 5.22 -7.86 5.21
N ILE A 26 4.80 -7.43 6.40
CA ILE A 26 3.66 -8.08 7.09
C ILE A 26 2.40 -7.74 6.29
N HIS A 27 1.74 -8.75 5.72
CA HIS A 27 0.61 -8.54 4.81
C HIS A 27 -0.64 -7.98 5.50
N TRP A 28 -0.95 -8.45 6.71
CA TRP A 28 -2.15 -8.06 7.46
C TRP A 28 -1.83 -7.88 8.95
N PRO A 29 -2.52 -6.98 9.66
CA PRO A 29 -2.33 -6.80 11.10
C PRO A 29 -2.89 -7.95 11.92
N GLY A 30 -3.76 -8.79 11.35
CA GLY A 30 -4.33 -9.97 12.02
C GLY A 30 -3.54 -11.25 11.75
N ALA A 31 -3.62 -12.21 12.66
CA ALA A 31 -3.02 -13.52 12.50
C ALA A 31 -4.05 -14.57 12.03
N SER A 32 -3.63 -15.44 11.11
CA SER A 32 -4.50 -16.54 10.63
C SER A 32 -4.92 -17.46 11.78
N GLY A 33 -6.21 -17.77 11.84
CA GLY A 33 -6.78 -18.61 12.91
C GLY A 33 -7.00 -17.88 14.25
N VAL A 34 -6.79 -16.57 14.29
CA VAL A 34 -7.05 -15.73 15.48
C VAL A 34 -8.22 -14.81 15.17
N GLY A 35 -9.18 -14.73 16.11
CA GLY A 35 -10.35 -13.85 15.96
C GLY A 35 -9.94 -12.38 15.87
N ALA A 36 -10.67 -11.59 15.08
CA ALA A 36 -10.35 -10.19 14.78
C ALA A 36 -10.09 -9.34 16.05
N THR A 37 -10.95 -9.48 17.06
CA THR A 37 -10.88 -8.72 18.32
C THR A 37 -9.97 -9.34 19.37
N SER A 38 -9.26 -10.43 19.05
CA SER A 38 -8.41 -11.09 20.02
C SER A 38 -7.16 -10.25 20.31
N PRO A 39 -6.81 -10.01 21.60
CA PRO A 39 -5.59 -9.27 21.95
C PRO A 39 -4.32 -10.00 21.49
N ARG A 40 -4.40 -11.31 21.21
CA ARG A 40 -3.31 -12.10 20.65
C ARG A 40 -2.80 -11.57 19.31
N ASN A 41 -3.63 -10.83 18.55
CA ASN A 41 -3.17 -10.21 17.31
C ASN A 41 -2.02 -9.23 17.56
N ALA A 42 -2.08 -8.43 18.63
CA ALA A 42 -1.01 -7.50 18.99
C ALA A 42 0.30 -8.22 19.35
N GLU A 43 0.22 -9.30 20.14
CA GLU A 43 1.37 -10.14 20.50
C GLU A 43 2.01 -10.77 19.25
N LEU A 44 1.17 -11.33 18.37
CA LEU A 44 1.63 -12.00 17.16
C LEU A 44 2.19 -11.03 16.12
N ARG A 45 1.67 -9.80 16.04
CA ARG A 45 2.26 -8.70 15.25
C ARG A 45 3.66 -8.36 15.75
N LEU A 46 3.84 -8.21 17.06
CA LEU A 46 5.15 -7.96 17.67
C LEU A 46 6.14 -9.07 17.32
N GLU A 47 5.76 -10.33 17.52
CA GLU A 47 6.62 -11.48 17.19
C GLU A 47 6.99 -11.52 15.70
N ALA A 48 6.02 -11.27 14.81
CA ALA A 48 6.27 -11.21 13.38
C ALA A 48 7.22 -10.07 13.01
N TRP A 49 7.05 -8.89 13.63
CA TRP A 49 7.94 -7.76 13.40
C TRP A 49 9.37 -8.05 13.85
N ARG A 50 9.56 -8.68 15.01
CA ARG A 50 10.89 -9.10 15.47
C ARG A 50 11.57 -10.05 14.50
N ALA A 51 10.83 -10.99 13.93
CA ALA A 51 11.38 -11.85 12.89
C ALA A 51 11.79 -11.08 11.63
N LEU A 52 11.01 -10.09 11.19
CA LEU A 52 11.36 -9.23 10.05
C LEU A 52 12.61 -8.38 10.35
N GLU A 53 12.74 -7.83 11.55
CA GLU A 53 13.94 -7.08 11.97
C GLU A 53 15.20 -7.96 11.92
N ASP A 54 15.10 -9.20 12.38
CA ASP A 54 16.23 -10.12 12.34
C ASP A 54 16.58 -10.53 10.89
N LEU A 55 15.58 -10.72 10.02
CA LEU A 55 15.78 -10.97 8.58
C LEU A 55 16.44 -9.77 7.89
N HIS A 56 16.06 -8.56 8.28
CA HIS A 56 16.69 -7.33 7.80
C HIS A 56 18.15 -7.25 8.23
N GLN A 57 18.44 -7.53 9.50
CA GLN A 57 19.81 -7.56 10.03
C GLN A 57 20.68 -8.62 9.33
N GLN A 58 20.09 -9.75 8.95
CA GLN A 58 20.76 -10.81 8.18
C GLN A 58 20.97 -10.47 6.70
N GLY A 59 20.46 -9.33 6.22
CA GLY A 59 20.55 -8.93 4.81
C GLY A 59 19.58 -9.66 3.87
N LYS A 60 18.69 -10.50 4.39
CA LYS A 60 17.68 -11.24 3.62
C LYS A 60 16.53 -10.34 3.11
N ALA A 61 16.29 -9.22 3.78
CA ALA A 61 15.38 -8.17 3.32
C ALA A 61 16.07 -6.80 3.45
N ARG A 62 16.25 -6.08 2.34
CA ARG A 62 16.92 -4.77 2.36
C ARG A 62 16.08 -3.70 3.06
N ALA A 63 14.76 -3.79 2.95
CA ALA A 63 13.81 -3.01 3.71
C ALA A 63 12.69 -3.92 4.23
N ILE A 64 12.08 -3.51 5.35
CA ILE A 64 10.94 -4.18 5.95
C ILE A 64 9.80 -3.19 6.16
N GLY A 65 8.57 -3.66 6.06
CA GLY A 65 7.40 -2.81 6.23
C GLY A 65 6.15 -3.61 6.53
N VAL A 66 5.02 -2.92 6.41
CA VAL A 66 3.70 -3.47 6.69
C VAL A 66 2.74 -3.17 5.56
N SER A 67 1.62 -3.88 5.56
CA SER A 67 0.51 -3.67 4.65
C SER A 67 -0.79 -3.72 5.44
N ASN A 68 -1.72 -2.84 5.10
CA ASN A 68 -3.04 -2.74 5.73
C ASN A 68 -3.02 -2.36 7.21
N PHE A 69 -1.98 -1.69 7.68
CA PHE A 69 -1.93 -1.19 9.04
C PHE A 69 -2.68 0.15 9.11
N GLU A 70 -3.64 0.21 10.02
CA GLU A 70 -4.42 1.41 10.37
C GLU A 70 -3.68 2.20 11.46
N PRO A 71 -4.09 3.44 11.81
CA PRO A 71 -3.34 4.29 12.74
C PRO A 71 -2.98 3.64 14.07
N HIS A 72 -3.91 2.89 14.69
CA HIS A 72 -3.65 2.21 15.97
C HIS A 72 -2.63 1.06 15.83
N HIS A 73 -2.69 0.30 14.74
CA HIS A 73 -1.72 -0.75 14.44
C HIS A 73 -0.31 -0.17 14.25
N LEU A 74 -0.21 0.94 13.50
CA LEU A 74 1.06 1.60 13.24
C LEU A 74 1.63 2.22 14.52
N ALA A 75 0.81 2.87 15.35
CA ALA A 75 1.24 3.43 16.63
C ALA A 75 1.78 2.34 17.58
N GLN A 76 1.09 1.20 17.69
CA GLN A 76 1.58 0.06 18.47
C GLN A 76 2.93 -0.44 17.95
N LEU A 77 3.05 -0.62 16.63
CA LEU A 77 4.29 -1.08 16.00
C LEU A 77 5.47 -0.14 16.32
N LEU A 78 5.28 1.16 16.14
CA LEU A 78 6.31 2.17 16.36
C LEU A 78 6.76 2.25 17.81
N ALA A 79 5.89 1.92 18.77
CA ALA A 79 6.23 1.91 20.20
C ALA A 79 7.29 0.86 20.57
N TYR A 80 7.43 -0.21 19.78
CA TYR A 80 8.41 -1.26 20.05
C TYR A 80 9.43 -1.48 18.91
N ALA A 81 9.20 -0.98 17.71
CA ALA A 81 10.07 -1.20 16.56
C ALA A 81 11.51 -0.70 16.82
N ARG A 82 12.50 -1.59 16.66
CA ARG A 82 13.93 -1.27 16.62
C ARG A 82 14.31 -0.69 15.26
N VAL A 83 13.71 -1.24 14.20
CA VAL A 83 13.79 -0.73 12.83
C VAL A 83 12.41 -0.20 12.47
N ARG A 84 12.29 1.08 12.09
CA ARG A 84 11.00 1.65 11.67
C ARG A 84 10.55 1.02 10.34
N PRO A 85 9.24 0.78 10.12
CA PRO A 85 8.77 0.26 8.84
C PRO A 85 9.06 1.25 7.73
N ALA A 86 9.71 0.80 6.66
CA ALA A 86 9.99 1.64 5.50
C ALA A 86 8.71 1.97 4.71
N VAL A 87 7.73 1.06 4.72
CA VAL A 87 6.52 1.14 3.92
C VAL A 87 5.29 0.74 4.74
N ASN A 88 4.18 1.44 4.52
CA ASN A 88 2.82 0.95 4.78
C ASN A 88 2.06 0.86 3.45
N GLN A 89 1.85 -0.36 2.95
CA GLN A 89 1.11 -0.60 1.71
C GLN A 89 -0.40 -0.65 2.02
N ILE A 90 -1.17 0.30 1.50
CA ILE A 90 -2.60 0.45 1.82
C ILE A 90 -3.44 0.74 0.57
N GLU A 91 -4.75 0.49 0.66
CA GLU A 91 -5.70 0.87 -0.38
C GLU A 91 -5.83 2.39 -0.43
N VAL A 92 -5.50 3.00 -1.58
CA VAL A 92 -5.65 4.45 -1.78
C VAL A 92 -6.16 4.70 -3.19
N HIS A 93 -7.28 5.40 -3.29
CA HIS A 93 -7.90 5.85 -4.54
C HIS A 93 -8.85 7.02 -4.23
N PRO A 94 -9.40 7.74 -5.22
CA PRO A 94 -10.26 8.91 -4.98
C PRO A 94 -11.42 8.72 -4.00
N ARG A 95 -12.08 7.54 -4.01
CA ARG A 95 -13.16 7.21 -3.06
C ARG A 95 -12.71 6.85 -1.63
N ARG A 96 -11.40 6.65 -1.41
CA ARG A 96 -10.79 6.33 -0.11
C ARG A 96 -9.36 6.87 -0.11
N PRO A 97 -9.19 8.20 0.04
CA PRO A 97 -7.89 8.84 -0.06
C PRO A 97 -7.01 8.58 1.16
N ASN A 98 -7.57 8.09 2.27
CA ASN A 98 -6.85 7.78 3.51
C ASN A 98 -5.92 8.92 3.97
N ALA A 99 -6.38 10.17 3.87
CA ALA A 99 -5.54 11.35 4.09
C ALA A 99 -4.90 11.36 5.49
N ALA A 100 -5.65 11.00 6.54
CA ALA A 100 -5.15 10.97 7.90
C ALA A 100 -4.04 9.92 8.10
N LEU A 101 -4.25 8.69 7.61
CA LEU A 101 -3.23 7.63 7.70
C LEU A 101 -2.00 7.97 6.84
N ARG A 102 -2.17 8.56 5.66
CA ARG A 102 -1.04 9.04 4.85
C ARG A 102 -0.24 10.11 5.56
N ALA A 103 -0.90 11.06 6.21
CA ALA A 103 -0.24 12.11 6.99
C ALA A 103 0.53 11.53 8.18
N LEU A 104 -0.03 10.54 8.88
CA LEU A 104 0.66 9.82 9.95
C LEU A 104 1.90 9.09 9.42
N CYS A 105 1.76 8.33 8.33
CA CYS A 105 2.89 7.66 7.70
C CYS A 105 4.01 8.65 7.33
N ALA A 106 3.65 9.79 6.70
CA ALA A 106 4.61 10.82 6.34
C ALA A 106 5.32 11.42 7.56
N ALA A 107 4.60 11.70 8.66
CA ALA A 107 5.18 12.22 9.90
C ALA A 107 6.18 11.24 10.54
N GLU A 108 5.96 9.94 10.38
CA GLU A 108 6.80 8.88 10.95
C GLU A 108 7.92 8.38 10.01
N GLY A 109 8.05 9.00 8.83
CA GLY A 109 9.04 8.62 7.81
C GLY A 109 8.72 7.30 7.10
N VAL A 110 7.44 6.90 7.09
CA VAL A 110 6.94 5.67 6.46
C VAL A 110 6.37 5.99 5.09
N ALA A 111 6.91 5.39 4.03
CA ALA A 111 6.38 5.59 2.68
C ALA A 111 5.03 4.87 2.50
N VAL A 112 4.12 5.48 1.73
CA VAL A 112 2.84 4.85 1.39
C VAL A 112 2.91 4.24 0.00
N VAL A 113 2.59 2.96 -0.09
CA VAL A 113 2.41 2.25 -1.38
C VAL A 113 0.91 2.01 -1.58
N ALA A 114 0.32 2.73 -2.52
CA ALA A 114 -1.08 2.62 -2.88
C ALA A 114 -1.33 1.38 -3.74
N TYR A 115 -2.13 0.45 -3.24
CA TYR A 115 -2.74 -0.61 -4.04
C TYR A 115 -4.21 -0.30 -4.36
N ALA A 116 -4.79 -1.06 -5.31
CA ALA A 116 -6.17 -0.88 -5.76
C ALA A 116 -6.51 0.56 -6.20
N SER A 117 -5.53 1.30 -6.73
CA SER A 117 -5.69 2.70 -7.18
C SER A 117 -6.77 2.89 -8.24
N LEU A 118 -7.13 1.81 -8.95
CA LEU A 118 -8.20 1.79 -9.96
C LEU A 118 -9.58 1.39 -9.40
N GLY A 119 -9.70 1.20 -8.08
CA GLY A 119 -10.92 0.71 -7.41
C GLY A 119 -11.41 -0.61 -7.98
N CYS A 120 -10.50 -1.58 -8.13
CA CYS A 120 -10.76 -2.86 -8.80
C CYS A 120 -11.36 -2.73 -10.22
N GLY A 121 -11.08 -1.61 -10.90
CA GLY A 121 -11.57 -1.28 -12.25
C GLY A 121 -12.86 -0.47 -12.26
N GLN A 122 -13.57 -0.33 -11.13
CA GLN A 122 -14.85 0.37 -11.06
C GLN A 122 -14.70 1.89 -11.26
N LEU A 123 -13.56 2.47 -10.83
CA LEU A 123 -13.32 3.91 -10.98
C LEU A 123 -12.99 4.33 -12.40
N LEU A 124 -12.68 3.39 -13.31
CA LEU A 124 -12.46 3.71 -14.73
C LEU A 124 -13.73 4.23 -15.41
N GLY A 125 -14.90 3.90 -14.87
CA GLY A 125 -16.21 4.35 -15.33
C GLY A 125 -16.68 5.67 -14.73
N GLU A 126 -16.02 6.16 -13.67
CA GLU A 126 -16.48 7.29 -12.88
C GLU A 126 -16.51 8.58 -13.70
N ALA A 127 -17.61 9.33 -13.62
CA ALA A 127 -17.85 10.48 -14.50
C ALA A 127 -16.78 11.56 -14.32
N ALA A 128 -16.42 11.85 -13.07
CA ALA A 128 -15.34 12.80 -12.75
C ALA A 128 -13.98 12.33 -13.28
N VAL A 129 -13.67 11.03 -13.17
CA VAL A 129 -12.40 10.47 -13.67
C VAL A 129 -12.33 10.57 -15.20
N ARG A 130 -13.42 10.20 -15.90
CA ARG A 130 -13.50 10.29 -17.36
C ARG A 130 -13.40 11.72 -17.86
N ARG A 131 -14.06 12.67 -17.18
CA ARG A 131 -13.97 14.09 -17.49
C ARG A 131 -12.53 14.59 -17.39
N VAL A 132 -11.86 14.34 -16.26
CA VAL A 132 -10.46 14.75 -16.07
C VAL A 132 -9.56 14.07 -17.10
N ALA A 133 -9.76 12.79 -17.38
CA ALA A 133 -9.02 12.05 -18.40
C ALA A 133 -9.12 12.68 -19.80
N ALA A 134 -10.33 13.12 -20.19
CA ALA A 134 -10.53 13.85 -21.44
C ALA A 134 -9.82 15.22 -21.44
N GLU A 135 -9.91 15.97 -20.34
CA GLU A 135 -9.26 17.29 -20.21
C GLU A 135 -7.74 17.22 -20.35
N VAL A 136 -7.10 16.19 -19.78
CA VAL A 136 -5.64 16.04 -19.84
C VAL A 136 -5.16 15.20 -21.03
N GLY A 137 -6.07 14.67 -21.85
CA GLY A 137 -5.73 13.79 -22.98
C GLY A 137 -5.07 12.47 -22.56
N ARG A 138 -5.50 11.88 -21.44
CA ARG A 138 -4.95 10.63 -20.86
C ARG A 138 -6.04 9.59 -20.63
N THR A 139 -5.65 8.36 -20.30
CA THR A 139 -6.64 7.33 -19.94
C THR A 139 -7.14 7.51 -18.49
N PRO A 140 -8.35 7.04 -18.14
CA PRO A 140 -8.82 7.01 -16.75
C PRO A 140 -7.84 6.32 -15.79
N ALA A 141 -7.17 5.26 -16.25
CA ALA A 141 -6.17 4.56 -15.46
C ALA A 141 -4.95 5.44 -15.17
N GLN A 142 -4.44 6.14 -16.18
CA GLN A 142 -3.33 7.08 -16.02
C GLN A 142 -3.67 8.21 -15.05
N VAL A 143 -4.88 8.79 -15.15
CA VAL A 143 -5.36 9.83 -14.22
C VAL A 143 -5.40 9.33 -12.78
N LEU A 144 -5.93 8.13 -12.53
CA LEU A 144 -6.01 7.56 -11.19
C LEU A 144 -4.62 7.28 -10.59
N LEU A 145 -3.69 6.77 -11.41
CA LEU A 145 -2.32 6.53 -10.99
C LEU A 145 -1.57 7.84 -10.72
N ARG A 146 -1.70 8.83 -11.62
CA ARG A 146 -1.11 10.15 -11.45
C ARG A 146 -1.65 10.85 -10.22
N TRP A 147 -2.95 10.73 -9.95
CA TRP A 147 -3.55 11.26 -8.73
C TRP A 147 -2.88 10.64 -7.49
N GLY A 148 -2.72 9.31 -7.43
CA GLY A 148 -2.03 8.64 -6.32
C GLY A 148 -0.59 9.13 -6.13
N LEU A 149 0.15 9.32 -7.22
CA LEU A 149 1.51 9.86 -7.20
C LEU A 149 1.55 11.30 -6.66
N GLN A 150 0.63 12.17 -7.10
CA GLN A 150 0.51 13.55 -6.60
C GLN A 150 0.00 13.64 -5.15
N GLN A 151 -0.58 12.55 -4.62
CA GLN A 151 -0.87 12.40 -3.20
C GLN A 151 0.36 11.97 -2.37
N GLY A 152 1.54 11.83 -2.99
CA GLY A 152 2.77 11.41 -2.31
C GLY A 152 2.88 9.89 -2.09
N CYS A 153 2.06 9.09 -2.78
CA CYS A 153 2.13 7.64 -2.72
C CYS A 153 2.98 7.08 -3.87
N ALA A 154 3.68 5.97 -3.63
CA ALA A 154 4.02 5.04 -4.70
C ALA A 154 2.76 4.29 -5.15
N VAL A 155 2.69 3.82 -6.40
CA VAL A 155 1.53 3.09 -6.95
C VAL A 155 1.94 1.75 -7.52
N ILE A 156 1.12 0.72 -7.32
CA ILE A 156 1.37 -0.65 -7.83
C ILE A 156 0.16 -1.19 -8.62
N PRO A 157 -0.08 -0.69 -9.84
CA PRO A 157 -1.19 -1.17 -10.68
C PRO A 157 -1.02 -2.65 -11.04
N LYS A 158 -2.11 -3.41 -10.96
CA LYS A 158 -2.16 -4.82 -11.37
C LYS A 158 -2.77 -4.94 -12.76
N SER A 159 -2.08 -5.63 -13.67
CA SER A 159 -2.62 -6.07 -14.96
C SER A 159 -1.89 -7.32 -15.43
N ILE A 160 -2.61 -8.18 -16.18
CA ILE A 160 -2.02 -9.29 -16.95
C ILE A 160 -1.99 -9.01 -18.45
N ARG A 161 -2.57 -7.89 -18.89
CA ARG A 161 -2.61 -7.47 -20.29
C ARG A 161 -1.44 -6.56 -20.59
N ALA A 162 -0.64 -6.93 -21.59
CA ALA A 162 0.58 -6.22 -21.98
C ALA A 162 0.33 -4.75 -22.30
N GLU A 163 -0.73 -4.45 -23.08
CA GLU A 163 -1.08 -3.07 -23.42
C GLU A 163 -1.32 -2.20 -22.18
N ARG A 164 -2.06 -2.72 -21.19
CA ARG A 164 -2.36 -2.00 -19.95
C ARG A 164 -1.13 -1.83 -19.05
N ILE A 165 -0.21 -2.80 -19.08
CA ILE A 165 1.08 -2.68 -18.38
C ILE A 165 1.90 -1.55 -19.02
N ALA A 166 1.94 -1.49 -20.36
CA ALA A 166 2.62 -0.42 -21.08
C ALA A 166 1.98 0.97 -20.85
N GLU A 167 0.65 1.05 -20.74
CA GLU A 167 -0.06 2.29 -20.40
C GLU A 167 0.26 2.83 -19.00
N ALA A 168 0.58 1.93 -18.06
CA ALA A 168 0.93 2.24 -16.68
C ALA A 168 2.45 2.41 -16.45
N SER A 169 3.24 2.45 -17.52
CA SER A 169 4.70 2.59 -17.41
C SER A 169 5.09 3.96 -16.81
N PRO A 170 6.25 4.05 -16.14
CA PRO A 170 6.72 5.30 -15.53
C PRO A 170 6.68 6.49 -16.49
N SER A 171 7.17 6.33 -17.73
CA SER A 171 7.17 7.43 -18.72
C SER A 171 5.78 7.90 -19.10
N LYS A 172 4.77 7.02 -19.07
CA LYS A 172 3.38 7.39 -19.39
C LYS A 172 2.66 8.08 -18.24
N ILE A 173 3.03 7.80 -16.99
CA ILE A 173 2.34 8.34 -15.81
C ILE A 173 3.11 9.46 -15.09
N LEU A 174 4.42 9.61 -15.32
CA LEU A 174 5.26 10.62 -14.66
C LEU A 174 5.59 11.83 -15.55
N GLU A 175 5.79 11.63 -16.85
CA GLU A 175 6.44 12.62 -17.72
C GLU A 175 5.45 13.41 -18.57
N GLY A 176 5.70 14.72 -18.72
CA GLY A 176 5.04 15.56 -19.72
C GLY A 176 3.58 15.91 -19.42
N TRP A 177 3.07 15.64 -18.22
CA TRP A 177 1.77 16.10 -17.76
C TRP A 177 1.61 15.95 -16.25
N GLU A 178 0.67 16.68 -15.68
CA GLU A 178 0.22 16.53 -14.31
C GLU A 178 -1.25 16.95 -14.17
N LEU A 179 -1.87 16.54 -13.07
CA LEU A 179 -3.18 17.03 -12.70
C LEU A 179 -3.03 18.39 -12.02
N SER A 180 -3.79 19.37 -12.48
CA SER A 180 -3.91 20.66 -11.78
C SER A 180 -4.54 20.49 -10.40
N ASN A 181 -4.36 21.48 -9.52
CA ASN A 181 -5.00 21.49 -8.19
C ASN A 181 -6.53 21.32 -8.28
N ALA A 182 -7.18 21.93 -9.28
CA ALA A 182 -8.61 21.80 -9.48
C ALA A 182 -9.03 20.36 -9.87
N GLN A 183 -8.23 19.69 -10.71
CA GLN A 183 -8.48 18.31 -11.10
C GLN A 183 -8.21 17.34 -9.95
N VAL A 184 -7.14 17.57 -9.19
CA VAL A 184 -6.87 16.82 -7.95
C VAL A 184 -8.03 16.99 -6.98
N ALA A 185 -8.50 18.22 -6.74
CA ALA A 185 -9.63 18.49 -5.86
C ALA A 185 -10.92 17.83 -6.36
N ALA A 186 -11.19 17.84 -7.67
CA ALA A 186 -12.36 17.19 -8.25
C ALA A 186 -12.35 15.67 -8.06
N LEU A 187 -11.19 15.03 -8.14
CA LEU A 187 -11.04 13.61 -7.85
C LEU A 187 -11.13 13.34 -6.35
N SER A 188 -10.45 14.12 -5.52
CA SER A 188 -10.48 13.96 -4.07
C SER A 188 -11.89 14.21 -3.47
N GLY A 189 -12.74 14.98 -4.16
CA GLY A 189 -14.15 15.17 -3.80
C GLY A 189 -15.03 13.92 -4.00
N LEU A 190 -14.50 12.83 -4.57
CA LEU A 190 -15.18 11.54 -4.66
C LEU A 190 -15.12 10.75 -3.35
N ASP A 191 -14.41 11.24 -2.34
CA ASP A 191 -14.25 10.54 -1.06
C ASP A 191 -15.62 10.24 -0.43
N ASN A 192 -15.85 8.95 -0.22
CA ASN A 192 -17.00 8.43 0.50
C ASN A 192 -16.59 7.27 1.42
N ASN A 193 -15.28 7.19 1.75
CA ASN A 193 -14.65 6.11 2.50
C ASN A 193 -14.96 4.69 1.95
N HIS A 194 -15.32 4.56 0.67
CA HIS A 194 -15.68 3.27 0.11
C HIS A 194 -14.44 2.39 -0.03
N LYS A 195 -14.52 1.18 0.51
CA LYS A 195 -13.43 0.21 0.51
C LYS A 195 -13.75 -0.95 -0.42
N PHE A 196 -12.91 -1.18 -1.42
CA PHE A 196 -13.04 -2.31 -2.35
C PHE A 196 -12.35 -3.58 -1.85
N CYS A 197 -11.34 -3.44 -0.98
CA CYS A 197 -10.60 -4.58 -0.42
C CYS A 197 -10.96 -4.84 1.05
N TRP A 198 -10.43 -5.93 1.61
CA TRP A 198 -10.76 -6.38 2.96
C TRP A 198 -10.43 -5.34 4.03
N ASN A 199 -11.33 -5.15 5.01
CA ASN A 199 -11.23 -4.11 6.05
C ASN A 199 -10.45 -4.57 7.30
N PRO A 200 -9.26 -3.99 7.60
CA PRO A 200 -8.46 -4.30 8.78
C PRO A 200 -8.89 -3.57 10.06
N GLU A 201 -9.80 -2.59 9.99
CA GLU A 201 -10.12 -1.68 11.10
C GLU A 201 -10.55 -2.41 12.39
N GLY A 202 -11.30 -3.51 12.25
CA GLY A 202 -11.78 -4.32 13.39
C GLY A 202 -10.74 -5.26 14.01
N ILE A 203 -9.50 -5.25 13.52
CA ILE A 203 -8.42 -6.04 14.11
C ILE A 203 -7.88 -5.33 15.36
N ALA A 204 -7.83 -6.07 16.47
CA ALA A 204 -7.24 -5.64 17.74
C ALA A 204 -5.72 -5.57 17.67
#